data_AF-A0A7C7RPE2-F1
#
_entry.id   AF-A0A7C7RPE2-F1
#
_cell.length_a   1.000
_cell.length_b   1.000
_cell.length_c   1.000
_cell.angle_alpha   90.00
_cell.angle_beta   90.00
_cell.angle_gamma   90.00
#
_symmetry.space_group_name_H-M   'P 1'
#
loop_
_entity.id
_entity.type
_entity.pdbx_description
1 polymer ?
#
loop_
_entity_poly.entity_id
_entity_poly.type
_entity_poly.pdbx_seq_one_letter_code
_entity_poly.pdbx_strand_id
1 'polypeptide(L)' 'MNKKAIDPSLVYRALRDMESAGWISSSWGDESQGPRRRIYQIVPEGETHLKEWIADLRRARDEISQLLKIYEKENTKKEA' A
#
# COMPACT_ATOMS: atom_id res chain seq x y z
N MET A 1 -5.24 7.48 16.21
CA MET A 1 -5.19 7.01 14.81
C MET A 1 -6.49 6.26 14.55
N ASN A 2 -7.44 6.89 13.85
CA ASN A 2 -8.80 6.37 13.68
C ASN A 2 -8.74 5.19 12.69
N LYS A 3 -8.84 3.95 13.16
CA LYS A 3 -9.02 2.76 12.30
C LYS A 3 -10.39 2.89 11.64
N LYS A 4 -10.49 3.61 10.52
CA LYS A 4 -11.62 3.43 9.60
C LYS A 4 -11.66 1.94 9.30
N ALA A 5 -12.78 1.29 9.63
CA ALA A 5 -13.00 -0.10 9.28
C ALA A 5 -12.90 -0.19 7.74
N ILE A 6 -11.80 -0.75 7.26
CA ILE A 6 -11.65 -1.05 5.84
C ILE A 6 -12.71 -2.11 5.53
N ASP A 7 -13.55 -1.86 4.53
CA ASP A 7 -14.50 -2.85 4.06
C ASP A 7 -13.74 -4.12 3.67
N PRO A 8 -13.99 -5.27 4.33
CA PRO A 8 -13.33 -6.52 4.00
C PRO A 8 -13.46 -6.89 2.52
N SER A 9 -14.55 -6.49 1.86
CA SER A 9 -14.78 -6.74 0.44
C SER A 9 -13.70 -6.09 -0.45
N LEU A 10 -13.20 -4.92 -0.06
CA LEU A 10 -12.13 -4.21 -0.74
C LEU A 10 -10.79 -4.92 -0.56
N VAL A 11 -10.52 -5.41 0.66
CA VAL A 11 -9.30 -6.18 0.95
C VAL A 11 -9.27 -7.45 0.12
N TYR A 12 -10.37 -8.21 0.08
CA TYR A 12 -10.43 -9.44 -0.71
C TYR A 12 -10.37 -9.19 -2.22
N ARG A 13 -10.90 -8.06 -2.70
CA ARG A 13 -10.76 -7.68 -4.12
C ARG A 13 -9.30 -7.39 -4.44
N ALA A 14 -8.64 -6.55 -3.65
CA ALA A 14 -7.23 -6.23 -3.85
C ALA A 14 -6.35 -7.48 -3.80
N LEU A 15 -6.57 -8.40 -2.84
CA LEU A 15 -5.81 -9.66 -2.78
C LEU A 15 -6.02 -10.53 -4.02
N ARG A 16 -7.23 -10.62 -4.57
CA ARG A 16 -7.48 -11.34 -5.82
C ARG A 16 -6.80 -10.69 -7.02
N ASP A 17 -6.83 -9.36 -7.09
CA ASP A 17 -6.19 -8.63 -8.18
C ASP A 17 -4.66 -8.82 -8.11
N MET A 18 -4.07 -8.76 -6.92
CA MET A 18 -2.64 -9.02 -6.69
C MET A 18 -2.25 -10.47 -7.00
N GLU A 19 -3.11 -11.45 -6.69
CA GLU A 19 -2.90 -12.86 -7.04
C GLU A 19 -2.96 -13.04 -8.56
N SER A 20 -3.92 -12.39 -9.24
CA SER A 20 -4.03 -12.42 -10.71
C SER A 20 -2.84 -11.77 -11.43
N ALA A 21 -2.22 -10.78 -10.80
CA ALA A 21 -1.02 -10.11 -11.28
C ALA A 21 0.27 -10.89 -10.98
N GLY A 22 0.20 -12.01 -10.24
CA GLY A 22 1.36 -12.84 -9.89
C GLY A 22 2.22 -12.27 -8.76
N TRP A 23 1.72 -11.30 -7.99
CA TRP A 23 2.49 -10.67 -6.90
C TRP A 23 2.34 -11.39 -5.56
N ILE A 24 1.27 -12.16 -5.41
CA ILE A 24 1.05 -13.01 -4.24
C ILE A 24 0.55 -14.38 -4.69
N SER A 25 0.68 -15.36 -3.80
CA SER A 25 0.08 -16.69 -3.92
C SER A 25 -0.90 -16.93 -2.78
N SER A 26 -1.85 -17.84 -2.97
CA SER A 26 -2.74 -18.27 -1.89
C SER A 26 -2.76 -19.78 -1.67
N SER A 27 -3.02 -20.17 -0.42
CA SER A 27 -3.23 -21.55 -0.01
C SER A 27 -4.38 -21.66 0.99
N TRP A 28 -4.99 -22.83 1.10
CA TRP A 28 -5.96 -23.09 2.17
C TRP A 28 -5.20 -23.46 3.45
N GLY A 29 -5.52 -22.77 4.54
CA GLY A 29 -5.02 -23.10 5.87
C GLY A 29 -5.60 -24.42 6.39
N ASP A 30 -4.91 -24.99 7.38
CA ASP A 30 -5.28 -26.25 8.01
C ASP A 30 -6.60 -26.15 8.81
N GLU A 31 -7.35 -27.25 8.89
CA GLU A 31 -8.65 -27.37 9.57
C GLU A 31 -8.54 -27.38 11.10
N SER A 32 -7.32 -27.53 11.62
CA SER A 32 -7.04 -27.62 13.05
C SER A 32 -7.45 -26.38 13.88
N GLN A 33 -7.88 -25.29 13.24
CA GLN A 33 -8.24 -24.01 13.89
C GLN A 33 -9.57 -23.40 13.40
N GLY A 34 -10.52 -24.23 12.94
CA GLY A 34 -11.85 -23.80 12.49
C GLY A 34 -12.03 -23.77 10.96
N PRO A 35 -13.01 -23.00 10.42
CA PRO A 35 -13.26 -22.95 8.98
C PRO A 35 -12.00 -22.60 8.19
N ARG A 36 -11.77 -23.30 7.06
CA ARG A 36 -10.59 -23.12 6.22
C ARG A 36 -10.47 -21.65 5.80
N ARG A 37 -9.39 -21.00 6.25
CA ARG A 37 -9.03 -19.64 5.85
C ARG A 37 -8.11 -19.70 4.64
N ARG A 38 -8.28 -18.77 3.71
CA ARG A 38 -7.31 -18.59 2.62
C ARG A 38 -6.13 -17.75 3.16
N ILE A 39 -4.93 -18.33 3.13
CA ILE A 39 -3.68 -17.70 3.52
C ILE A 39 -3.04 -17.13 2.26
N TYR A 40 -2.58 -15.88 2.31
CA TYR A 40 -1.91 -15.21 1.21
C TYR A 40 -0.45 -14.96 1.56
N GLN A 41 0.44 -15.21 0.62
CA GLN A 41 1.87 -15.04 0.78
C GLN A 41 2.43 -14.26 -0.40
N ILE A 42 3.15 -13.18 -0.11
CA ILE A 42 3.89 -12.44 -1.14
C ILE A 42 5.00 -13.33 -1.72
N VAL A 43 5.12 -13.31 -3.05
CA VAL A 43 6.14 -14.08 -3.78
C VAL A 43 7.32 -13.17 -4.14
N PRO A 44 8.49 -13.72 -4.55
CA PRO A 44 9.67 -12.90 -4.85
C PRO A 44 9.43 -11.78 -5.87
N GLU A 45 8.62 -12.03 -6.90
CA GLU A 45 8.25 -11.02 -7.89
C GLU A 45 7.44 -9.87 -7.26
N GLY A 46 6.51 -10.20 -6.36
CA GLY A 46 5.74 -9.22 -5.60
C GLY A 46 6.61 -8.37 -4.68
N GLU A 47 7.64 -8.96 -4.05
CA GLU A 47 8.61 -8.23 -3.24
C GLU A 47 9.42 -7.21 -4.06
N THR A 48 9.76 -7.56 -5.32
CA THR A 48 10.43 -6.63 -6.24
C THR A 48 9.53 -5.43 -6.54
N HIS A 49 8.28 -5.67 -6.95
CA HIS A 49 7.33 -4.59 -7.22
C HIS A 49 7.01 -3.76 -5.98
N LEU A 50 6.92 -4.39 -4.80
CA LEU A 50 6.73 -3.66 -3.55
C LEU A 50 7.86 -2.67 -3.30
N LYS A 51 9.12 -3.05 -3.56
CA LYS A 51 10.26 -2.14 -3.41
C LYS A 51 10.20 -0.96 -4.38
N GLU A 52 9.81 -1.21 -5.63
CA GLU A 52 9.62 -0.16 -6.65
C GLU A 52 8.55 0.83 -6.21
N TRP A 53 7.38 0.35 -5.78
CA TRP A 53 6.30 1.21 -5.29
C TRP A 53 6.70 2.03 -4.07
N ILE A 54 7.46 1.44 -3.14
CA ILE A 54 7.98 2.19 -1.99
C ILE A 54 8.93 3.31 -2.44
N ALA A 55 9.75 3.08 -3.48
CA ALA A 55 10.61 4.12 -4.04
C ALA A 55 9.78 5.24 -4.70
N ASP A 56 8.74 4.89 -5.46
CA ASP A 56 7.84 5.86 -6.10
C ASP A 56 7.07 6.69 -5.08
N LEU A 57 6.54 6.05 -4.02
CA LEU A 57 5.84 6.76 -2.94
C LEU A 57 6.77 7.73 -2.20
N ARG A 58 8.04 7.36 -2.00
CA ARG A 58 9.04 8.28 -1.41
C ARG A 58 9.28 9.47 -2.33
N ARG A 59 9.42 9.25 -3.63
CA ARG A 59 9.59 10.33 -4.62
C ARG A 59 8.40 11.27 -4.60
N ALA A 60 7.18 10.74 -4.69
CA ALA A 60 5.95 11.54 -4.66
C ALA A 60 5.84 12.38 -3.37
N ARG A 61 6.18 11.79 -2.21
CA ARG A 61 6.23 12.53 -0.94
C ARG A 61 7.24 13.68 -0.99
N ASP A 62 8.42 13.45 -1.55
CA ASP A 62 9.47 14.45 -1.61
C ASP A 62 9.09 15.61 -2.55
N GLU A 63 8.46 15.31 -3.69
CA GLU A 63 7.90 16.30 -4.62
C GLU A 63 6.82 17.16 -3.95
N ILE A 64 5.86 16.54 -3.25
CA ILE A 64 4.83 17.26 -2.49
C ILE A 64 5.48 18.16 -1.43
N SER A 65 6.48 17.64 -0.72
CA SER A 65 7.19 18.39 0.33
C SER A 65 7.93 19.60 -0.24
N GLN A 66 8.55 19.48 -1.42
CA GLN A 66 9.21 20.58 -2.11
C GLN A 66 8.22 21.66 -2.52
N LEU A 67 7.07 21.25 -3.09
CA LEU A 67 6.02 22.18 -3.48
C LEU A 67 5.50 23.01 -2.29
N LEU A 68 5.21 22.34 -1.16
CA LEU A 68 4.75 23.02 0.06
C LEU A 68 5.78 24.03 0.58
N LYS A 69 7.07 23.67 0.60
CA LYS A 69 8.16 24.59 1.01
C LYS A 69 8.25 25.83 0.12
N ILE A 70 8.07 25.68 -1.19
CA ILE A 70 8.08 26.81 -2.13
C ILE A 70 6.90 27.74 -1.83
N TYR A 71 5.71 27.16 -1.66
CA TYR A 71 4.51 27.93 -1.34
C TYR A 71 4.66 28.72 -0.04
N GLU A 72 5.12 28.07 1.03
CA GLU A 72 5.32 28.71 2.33
C GLU A 72 6.31 29.88 2.24
N LYS A 73 7.46 29.68 1.57
CA LYS A 73 8.50 30.71 1.41
C LYS A 73 8.00 31.95 0.66
N GLU A 74 7.20 31.77 -0.39
CA GLU A 74 6.63 32.89 -1.14
C GLU A 74 5.51 33.59 -0.36
N ASN A 75 4.80 32.87 0.52
CA ASN A 75 3.78 33.46 1.38
C ASN A 75 4.40 34.26 2.54
N THR A 76 5.53 33.80 3.11
CA THR A 76 6.25 34.56 4.17
C THR A 76 6.82 35.89 3.66
N LYS A 77 7.15 35.99 2.36
CA LYS A 77 7.61 37.23 1.73
C LYS A 77 6.50 38.24 1.43
N LYS A 78 5.24 37.82 1.42
CA LYS A 78 4.09 38.70 1.17
C LYS A 78 3.56 39.37 2.44
N GLU A 79 3.92 38.85 3.61
CA GLU A 79 3.50 39.36 4.92
C GLU A 79 4.59 40.16 5.65
N ALA A 80 5.79 40.29 5.04
CA ALA A 80 6.92 41.09 5.54
C ALA A 80 7.16 42.32 4.64
#